data_AF-A0A9Q4L615-F1
#
_entry.id   AF-A0A9Q4L615-F1
#
_cell.length_a   1.000
_cell.length_b   1.000
_cell.length_c   1.000
_cell.angle_alpha   90.00
_cell.angle_beta   90.00
_cell.angle_gamma   90.00
#
_symmetry.space_group_name_H-M   'P 1'
#
loop_
_entity.id
_entity.type
_entity.pdbx_description
1 polymer ?
#
loop_
_entity_poly.entity_id
_entity_poly.type
_entity_poly.pdbx_seq_one_letter_code
_entity_poly.pdbx_strand_id
1 'polypeptide(L)'
;MKGIEIQDTAPGELISYGKKSYYKPDPLPPSRDLALDSDFYDLLADATFWLGKLSGVSLELDLPPVLYTSLLRKEAMESAEIEGADVDYNALYSLETRSFEEAEDEYSIESTSKADTKDTQEVLNYEQAVEDGIEILDSEGEISVSLLHDLHETLLTDVPDDRVDTDTIGDYKAIPNHLGDFLPPVPGEVDGLMDALVTYYRTGGSYHTLVDIALFHYQFETIHPYGDGNGRLGRLLITLQLYDSGLLERPNLYLSEYFNRNKAPYVDRMDAVRSRGDWEAWISFFVKGVAQQAEESVTRTVALDELRRSYEEEYGGVQYAKNRLACSLFEQPYVTTKTVAKRLDIERSTAYRAIDTLEDEGVLEEVTGKDRNKEYRAKEIFEILERPPQTY
;
A
#
# COMPACT_ATOMS: atom_id res chain seq x y z
N MET A 1 27.05 -12.19 19.83
CA MET A 1 27.10 -12.68 18.44
C MET A 1 26.54 -14.09 18.42
N LYS A 2 25.22 -14.24 18.26
CA LYS A 2 24.68 -15.51 17.73
C LYS A 2 24.70 -15.31 16.22
N GLY A 3 25.61 -15.99 15.52
CA GLY A 3 25.60 -15.97 14.06
C GLY A 3 24.29 -16.60 13.59
N ILE A 4 23.70 -16.04 12.54
CA ILE A 4 22.61 -16.70 11.81
C ILE A 4 23.20 -18.01 11.30
N GLU A 5 22.72 -19.13 11.84
CA GLU A 5 23.17 -20.46 11.42
C GLU A 5 22.38 -20.81 10.16
N ILE A 6 23.08 -20.88 9.03
CA ILE A 6 22.50 -21.19 7.73
C ILE A 6 22.69 -22.67 7.45
N GLN A 7 21.59 -23.35 7.09
CA GLN A 7 21.60 -24.77 6.74
C GLN A 7 21.98 -24.95 5.27
N ASP A 8 22.46 -26.15 4.91
CA ASP A 8 22.82 -26.49 3.52
C ASP A 8 21.67 -26.35 2.52
N THR A 9 20.42 -26.31 2.99
CA THR A 9 19.20 -26.13 2.19
C THR A 9 18.83 -24.67 1.94
N ALA A 10 19.55 -23.71 2.54
CA ALA A 10 19.27 -22.30 2.35
C ALA A 10 19.61 -21.84 0.92
N PRO A 11 18.81 -20.93 0.33
CA PRO A 11 19.02 -20.43 -1.03
C PRO A 11 20.01 -19.27 -1.03
N GLY A 12 21.24 -19.53 -0.59
CA GLY A 12 22.30 -18.54 -0.50
C GLY A 12 23.39 -18.90 0.50
N GLU A 13 24.38 -18.04 0.60
CA GLU A 13 25.59 -18.28 1.39
C GLU A 13 26.01 -17.06 2.23
N LEU A 14 26.70 -17.32 3.35
CA LEU A 14 27.36 -16.26 4.12
C LEU A 14 28.76 -16.01 3.57
N ILE A 15 29.00 -14.79 3.09
CA ILE A 15 30.30 -14.36 2.56
C ILE A 15 30.97 -13.43 3.57
N SER A 16 32.25 -13.70 3.84
CA SER A 16 33.06 -12.91 4.76
C SER A 16 33.26 -11.47 4.25
N TYR A 17 32.96 -10.50 5.11
CA TYR A 17 33.12 -9.07 4.84
C TYR A 17 33.65 -8.34 6.07
N GLY A 18 34.98 -8.19 6.12
CA GLY A 18 35.67 -7.61 7.26
C GLY A 18 35.51 -8.46 8.52
N LYS A 19 34.79 -7.95 9.52
CA LYS A 19 34.54 -8.63 10.81
C LYS A 19 33.15 -9.30 10.89
N LYS A 20 32.30 -9.09 9.88
CA LYS A 20 30.96 -9.67 9.77
C LYS A 20 30.91 -10.54 8.52
N SER A 21 29.81 -11.28 8.35
CA SER A 21 29.48 -11.91 7.06
C SER A 21 28.19 -11.31 6.56
N TYR A 22 28.06 -11.11 5.26
CA TYR A 22 26.80 -10.75 4.63
C TYR A 22 26.17 -11.99 3.99
N TYR A 23 24.86 -11.97 3.82
CA TYR A 23 24.14 -13.01 3.10
C TYR A 23 24.07 -12.68 1.62
N LYS A 24 24.54 -13.58 0.76
CA LYS A 24 24.37 -13.51 -0.69
C LYS A 24 23.29 -14.51 -1.10
N PRO A 25 22.10 -14.07 -1.55
CA PRO A 25 21.08 -15.00 -2.03
C PRO A 25 21.50 -15.62 -3.36
N ASP A 26 21.09 -16.87 -3.58
CA ASP A 26 21.12 -17.49 -4.90
C ASP A 26 20.13 -16.77 -5.83
N PRO A 27 20.36 -16.75 -7.16
CA PRO A 27 19.39 -16.22 -8.10
C PRO A 27 18.11 -17.08 -8.15
N LEU A 28 16.99 -16.47 -8.52
CA LEU A 28 15.73 -17.19 -8.79
C LEU A 28 15.76 -17.88 -10.16
N PRO A 29 14.98 -18.97 -10.36
CA PRO A 29 14.16 -19.66 -9.37
C PRO A 29 15.01 -20.45 -8.36
N PRO A 30 14.43 -20.89 -7.23
CA PRO A 30 15.14 -21.78 -6.29
C PRO A 30 15.72 -23.00 -7.02
N SER A 31 16.95 -23.37 -6.67
CA SER A 31 17.68 -24.48 -7.32
C SER A 31 17.06 -25.85 -7.07
N ARG A 32 16.23 -25.98 -6.02
CA ARG A 32 15.42 -27.16 -5.73
C ARG A 32 13.99 -26.97 -6.23
N ASP A 33 13.36 -28.08 -6.58
CA ASP A 33 11.92 -28.09 -6.84
C ASP A 33 11.15 -27.73 -5.54
N LEU A 34 10.09 -26.95 -5.72
CA LEU A 34 9.16 -26.61 -4.64
C LEU A 34 8.19 -27.77 -4.41
N ALA A 35 8.06 -28.20 -3.16
CA ALA A 35 7.18 -29.29 -2.75
C ALA A 35 5.79 -28.74 -2.39
N LEU A 36 5.11 -28.14 -3.37
CA LEU A 36 3.76 -27.60 -3.21
C LEU A 36 2.73 -28.74 -3.21
N ASP A 37 1.98 -28.87 -2.13
CA ASP A 37 1.02 -29.96 -1.91
C ASP A 37 -0.42 -29.60 -2.32
N SER A 38 -1.36 -30.51 -2.11
CA SER A 38 -2.77 -30.30 -2.45
C SER A 38 -3.37 -29.09 -1.73
N ASP A 39 -3.01 -28.89 -0.46
CA ASP A 39 -3.55 -27.82 0.37
C ASP A 39 -3.09 -26.46 -0.16
N PHE A 40 -1.85 -26.38 -0.66
CA PHE A 40 -1.38 -25.20 -1.37
C PHE A 40 -2.17 -24.93 -2.66
N TYR A 41 -2.48 -25.96 -3.47
CA TYR A 41 -3.23 -25.77 -4.71
C TYR A 41 -4.69 -25.37 -4.47
N ASP A 42 -5.32 -25.85 -3.39
CA ASP A 42 -6.63 -25.38 -2.96
C ASP A 42 -6.56 -23.89 -2.56
N LEU A 43 -5.55 -23.50 -1.78
CA LEU A 43 -5.31 -22.10 -1.42
C LEU A 43 -5.05 -21.21 -2.65
N LEU A 44 -4.30 -21.71 -3.63
CA LEU A 44 -4.02 -21.01 -4.87
C LEU A 44 -5.30 -20.84 -5.71
N ALA A 45 -6.16 -21.86 -5.76
CA ALA A 45 -7.46 -21.77 -6.41
C ALA A 45 -8.35 -20.71 -5.75
N ASP A 46 -8.36 -20.65 -4.41
CA ASP A 46 -9.10 -19.62 -3.68
C ASP A 46 -8.54 -18.20 -3.96
N ALA A 47 -7.22 -18.04 -3.95
CA ALA A 47 -6.57 -16.76 -4.25
C ALA A 47 -6.92 -16.28 -5.67
N THR A 48 -6.80 -17.15 -6.67
CA THR A 48 -7.13 -16.81 -8.06
C THR A 48 -8.62 -16.52 -8.25
N PHE A 49 -9.51 -17.22 -7.55
CA PHE A 49 -10.94 -16.94 -7.55
C PHE A 49 -11.27 -15.54 -7.03
N TRP A 50 -10.70 -15.16 -5.88
CA TRP A 50 -10.95 -13.85 -5.29
C TRP A 50 -10.29 -12.71 -6.07
N LEU A 51 -9.10 -12.91 -6.62
CA LEU A 51 -8.48 -11.98 -7.55
C LEU A 51 -9.34 -11.77 -8.79
N GLY A 52 -9.83 -12.85 -9.41
CA GLY A 52 -10.72 -12.75 -10.57
C GLY A 52 -12.01 -11.99 -10.26
N LYS A 53 -12.59 -12.19 -9.07
CA LYS A 53 -13.72 -11.39 -8.60
C LYS A 53 -13.36 -9.92 -8.40
N LEU A 54 -12.25 -9.62 -7.72
CA LEU A 54 -11.80 -8.24 -7.48
C LEU A 54 -11.58 -7.52 -8.80
N SER A 55 -10.84 -8.15 -9.71
CA SER A 55 -10.57 -7.66 -11.05
C SER A 55 -11.88 -7.35 -11.80
N GLY A 56 -12.81 -8.31 -11.86
CA GLY A 56 -14.09 -8.10 -12.54
C GLY A 56 -14.98 -7.04 -11.89
N VAL A 57 -15.09 -7.02 -10.55
CA VAL A 57 -15.90 -6.03 -9.83
C VAL A 57 -15.37 -4.61 -10.05
N SER A 58 -14.04 -4.45 -10.11
CA SER A 58 -13.39 -3.15 -10.33
C SER A 58 -13.60 -2.55 -11.73
N LEU A 59 -13.98 -3.38 -12.70
CA LEU A 59 -14.34 -2.92 -14.05
C LEU A 59 -15.81 -2.50 -14.14
N GLU A 60 -16.69 -3.17 -13.39
CA GLU A 60 -18.14 -2.95 -13.46
C GLU A 60 -18.63 -1.86 -12.49
N LEU A 61 -18.00 -1.73 -11.32
CA LEU A 61 -18.39 -0.74 -10.32
C LEU A 61 -17.60 0.56 -10.49
N ASP A 62 -18.32 1.60 -10.92
CA ASP A 62 -17.83 2.98 -11.01
C ASP A 62 -17.81 3.61 -9.60
N LEU A 63 -16.93 3.10 -8.74
CA LEU A 63 -16.65 3.78 -7.47
C LEU A 63 -15.95 5.10 -7.78
N PRO A 64 -16.32 6.20 -7.10
CA PRO A 64 -15.63 7.47 -7.26
C PRO A 64 -14.13 7.34 -6.97
N PRO A 65 -13.26 8.02 -7.75
CA PRO A 65 -11.80 7.92 -7.61
C PRO A 65 -11.29 8.12 -6.17
N VAL A 66 -11.91 9.03 -5.41
CA VAL A 66 -11.52 9.33 -4.02
C VAL A 66 -11.56 8.11 -3.08
N LEU A 67 -12.45 7.15 -3.34
CA LEU A 67 -12.55 5.95 -2.50
C LEU A 67 -11.40 4.98 -2.80
N TYR A 68 -10.97 4.89 -4.06
CA TYR A 68 -9.75 4.16 -4.43
C TYR A 68 -8.52 4.83 -3.83
N THR A 69 -8.43 6.16 -3.95
CA THR A 69 -7.37 6.95 -3.31
C THR A 69 -7.33 6.72 -1.80
N SER A 70 -8.47 6.64 -1.10
CA SER A 70 -8.53 6.32 0.33
C SER A 70 -7.97 4.94 0.66
N LEU A 71 -8.24 3.91 -0.16
CA LEU A 71 -7.69 2.57 0.02
C LEU A 71 -6.18 2.52 -0.24
N LEU A 72 -5.70 3.22 -1.27
CA LEU A 72 -4.27 3.35 -1.58
C LEU A 72 -3.52 4.09 -0.47
N ARG A 73 -4.13 5.14 0.07
CA ARG A 73 -3.64 5.89 1.22
C ARG A 73 -3.51 5.01 2.46
N LYS A 74 -4.51 4.17 2.72
CA LYS A 74 -4.44 3.15 3.78
C LYS A 74 -3.29 2.16 3.55
N GLU A 75 -3.09 1.68 2.33
CA GLU A 75 -1.93 0.83 1.99
C GLU A 75 -0.61 1.52 2.30
N ALA A 76 -0.44 2.77 1.88
CA ALA A 76 0.77 3.53 2.13
C ALA A 76 1.07 3.69 3.64
N MET A 77 0.03 3.89 4.45
CA MET A 77 0.14 3.95 5.92
C MET A 77 0.57 2.61 6.52
N GLU A 78 -0.15 1.53 6.20
CA GLU A 78 0.13 0.18 6.68
C GLU A 78 1.56 -0.22 6.27
N SER A 79 1.98 0.18 5.08
CA SER A 79 3.34 0.02 4.56
C SER A 79 4.36 0.79 5.41
N ALA A 80 4.11 2.05 5.74
CA ALA A 80 5.00 2.86 6.57
C ALA A 80 5.07 2.36 8.03
N GLU A 81 3.96 1.89 8.61
CA GLU A 81 3.91 1.31 9.97
C GLU A 81 4.73 0.02 10.09
N ILE A 82 4.81 -0.78 9.02
CA ILE A 82 5.72 -1.94 8.97
C ILE A 82 7.17 -1.49 9.16
N GLU A 83 7.55 -0.35 8.59
CA GLU A 83 8.89 0.25 8.76
C GLU A 83 9.06 1.01 10.10
N GLY A 84 7.97 1.18 10.87
CA GLY A 84 8.00 1.78 12.20
C GLY A 84 7.57 3.25 12.26
N ALA A 85 6.93 3.77 11.20
CA ALA A 85 6.26 5.07 11.26
C ALA A 85 5.07 5.06 12.23
N ASP A 86 4.74 6.22 12.80
CA ASP A 86 3.57 6.44 13.64
C ASP A 86 2.67 7.44 12.90
N VAL A 87 1.66 6.93 12.20
CA VAL A 87 0.84 7.73 11.27
C VAL A 87 -0.56 7.94 11.83
N ASP A 88 -1.02 9.19 11.85
CA ASP A 88 -2.39 9.54 12.24
C ASP A 88 -3.35 9.48 11.03
N TYR A 89 -4.27 8.51 11.03
CA TYR A 89 -5.28 8.32 9.99
C TYR A 89 -6.15 9.57 9.76
N ASN A 90 -6.46 10.34 10.82
CA ASN A 90 -7.28 11.54 10.67
C ASN A 90 -6.52 12.68 9.98
N ALA A 91 -5.21 12.78 10.22
CA ALA A 91 -4.36 13.77 9.57
C ALA A 91 -4.36 13.57 8.04
N LEU A 92 -4.43 12.33 7.58
CA LEU A 92 -4.42 11.98 6.17
C LEU A 92 -5.74 12.30 5.46
N TYR A 93 -6.90 11.93 6.05
CA TYR A 93 -8.19 12.27 5.43
C TYR A 93 -8.44 13.79 5.43
N SER A 94 -7.85 14.53 6.38
CA SER A 94 -7.85 15.99 6.33
C SER A 94 -7.07 16.57 5.14
N LEU A 95 -6.26 15.79 4.40
CA LEU A 95 -5.65 16.27 3.16
C LEU A 95 -6.71 16.61 2.11
N GLU A 96 -7.78 15.82 2.04
CA GLU A 96 -8.86 16.05 1.08
C GLU A 96 -9.56 17.39 1.31
N THR A 97 -9.52 17.94 2.53
CA THR A 97 -10.03 19.27 2.84
C THR A 97 -8.95 20.34 2.70
N ARG A 98 -7.68 20.04 3.03
CA ARG A 98 -6.55 20.98 2.95
C ARG A 98 -6.19 21.39 1.52
N SER A 99 -6.21 20.47 0.56
CA SER A 99 -5.93 20.81 -0.85
C SER A 99 -6.92 21.83 -1.42
N PHE A 100 -8.13 21.94 -0.87
CA PHE A 100 -9.10 22.99 -1.22
C PHE A 100 -8.88 24.32 -0.48
N GLU A 101 -8.16 24.30 0.65
CA GLU A 101 -7.88 25.47 1.48
C GLU A 101 -6.60 26.21 1.04
N GLU A 102 -5.58 25.47 0.60
CA GLU A 102 -4.31 26.01 0.11
C GLU A 102 -4.45 26.82 -1.19
N ALA A 103 -5.50 26.59 -1.98
CA ALA A 103 -5.75 27.32 -3.22
C ALA A 103 -6.22 28.79 -3.02
N GLU A 104 -6.55 29.22 -1.79
CA GLU A 104 -7.07 30.58 -1.52
C GLU A 104 -6.43 31.33 -0.35
N ASP A 105 -5.81 30.64 0.63
CA ASP A 105 -5.31 31.29 1.86
C ASP A 105 -3.79 31.12 2.03
N GLU A 106 -2.98 31.98 1.39
CA GLU A 106 -1.52 32.08 1.56
C GLU A 106 -1.09 32.54 2.99
N TYR A 107 -2.04 32.74 3.92
CA TYR A 107 -1.82 33.47 5.17
C TYR A 107 -2.42 32.87 6.45
N SER A 108 -2.96 31.65 6.45
CA SER A 108 -3.44 31.00 7.69
C SER A 108 -2.89 29.60 7.88
N ILE A 109 -1.59 29.51 8.14
CA ILE A 109 -0.97 28.30 8.68
C ILE A 109 -1.21 28.32 10.20
N GLU A 110 -2.38 27.87 10.66
CA GLU A 110 -2.54 27.45 12.06
C GLU A 110 -1.83 26.11 12.23
N SER A 111 -0.66 26.17 12.89
CA SER A 111 0.30 25.10 13.19
C SER A 111 -0.16 23.66 12.90
N THR A 112 0.04 23.21 11.68
CA THR A 112 0.28 21.79 11.42
C THR A 112 1.54 21.41 12.17
N SER A 113 1.49 20.32 12.94
CA SER A 113 2.72 19.82 13.54
C SER A 113 3.67 19.44 12.40
N LYS A 114 4.97 19.70 12.54
CA LYS A 114 5.98 19.27 11.55
C LYS A 114 6.01 17.75 11.39
N ALA A 115 5.36 16.97 12.25
CA ALA A 115 5.24 15.53 12.11
C ALA A 115 4.10 15.17 11.15
N ASP A 116 2.93 15.82 11.32
CA ASP A 116 1.73 15.57 10.49
C ASP A 116 1.98 15.81 9.00
N THR A 117 2.86 16.76 8.65
CA THR A 117 3.21 17.06 7.25
C THR A 117 4.17 16.03 6.64
N LYS A 118 4.87 15.24 7.46
CA LYS A 118 5.91 14.28 7.00
C LYS A 118 5.33 12.92 6.65
N ASP A 119 4.55 12.35 7.57
CA ASP A 119 3.85 11.08 7.31
C ASP A 119 2.89 11.22 6.13
N THR A 120 2.28 12.41 6.01
CA THR A 120 1.48 12.82 4.84
C THR A 120 2.26 12.76 3.53
N GLN A 121 3.48 13.31 3.49
CA GLN A 121 4.27 13.34 2.25
C GLN A 121 4.66 11.93 1.80
N GLU A 122 5.03 11.06 2.73
CA GLU A 122 5.35 9.66 2.42
C GLU A 122 4.15 8.91 1.81
N VAL A 123 2.95 9.20 2.29
CA VAL A 123 1.72 8.63 1.71
C VAL A 123 1.45 9.17 0.30
N LEU A 124 1.57 10.48 0.10
CA LEU A 124 1.39 11.10 -1.22
C LEU A 124 2.43 10.61 -2.24
N ASN A 125 3.66 10.42 -1.80
CA ASN A 125 4.72 9.86 -2.64
C ASN A 125 4.42 8.40 -3.02
N TYR A 126 3.87 7.61 -2.10
CA TYR A 126 3.46 6.23 -2.40
C TYR A 126 2.30 6.20 -3.41
N GLU A 127 1.32 7.08 -3.24
CA GLU A 127 0.23 7.29 -4.19
C GLU A 127 0.77 7.61 -5.59
N GLN A 128 1.66 8.61 -5.69
CA GLN A 128 2.31 9.00 -6.94
C GLN A 128 3.14 7.85 -7.55
N ALA A 129 3.90 7.12 -6.75
CA ALA A 129 4.72 6.01 -7.23
C ALA A 129 3.87 4.86 -7.82
N VAL A 130 2.68 4.60 -7.27
CA VAL A 130 1.76 3.62 -7.87
C VAL A 130 1.26 4.11 -9.23
N GLU A 131 0.87 5.39 -9.34
CA GLU A 131 0.42 6.00 -10.59
C GLU A 131 1.54 5.97 -11.66
N ASP A 132 2.72 6.47 -11.32
CA ASP A 132 3.91 6.48 -12.19
C ASP A 132 4.24 5.06 -12.69
N GLY A 133 4.21 4.08 -11.78
CA GLY A 133 4.48 2.68 -12.10
C GLY A 133 3.50 2.11 -13.12
N ILE A 134 2.22 2.43 -13.00
CA ILE A 134 1.18 1.98 -13.95
C ILE A 134 1.33 2.67 -15.30
N GLU A 135 1.58 3.99 -15.31
CA GLU A 135 1.79 4.74 -16.56
C GLU A 135 2.98 4.20 -17.35
N ILE A 136 4.08 3.86 -16.65
CA ILE A 136 5.25 3.24 -17.29
C ILE A 136 4.93 1.83 -17.77
N LEU A 137 4.19 1.01 -17.01
CA LEU A 137 3.79 -0.32 -17.48
C LEU A 137 2.87 -0.26 -18.71
N ASP A 138 1.94 0.69 -18.76
CA ASP A 138 1.05 0.87 -19.91
C ASP A 138 1.79 1.36 -21.17
N SER A 139 2.90 2.07 -21.00
CA SER A 139 3.65 2.67 -22.11
C SER A 139 4.88 1.88 -22.56
N GLU A 140 5.67 1.34 -21.63
CA GLU A 140 6.93 0.62 -21.86
C GLU A 140 6.80 -0.90 -21.69
N GLY A 141 5.83 -1.38 -20.90
CA GLY A 141 5.45 -2.79 -20.82
C GLY A 141 6.34 -3.69 -19.96
N GLU A 142 7.19 -3.14 -19.08
CA GLU A 142 7.96 -3.96 -18.14
C GLU A 142 8.44 -3.22 -16.88
N ILE A 143 8.56 -3.95 -15.78
CA ILE A 143 9.34 -3.51 -14.61
C ILE A 143 10.84 -3.61 -14.94
N SER A 144 11.51 -2.47 -15.03
CA SER A 144 12.94 -2.34 -15.32
C SER A 144 13.73 -1.80 -14.14
N VAL A 145 15.07 -1.95 -14.15
CA VAL A 145 15.94 -1.33 -13.14
C VAL A 145 15.77 0.20 -13.13
N SER A 146 15.61 0.84 -14.30
CA SER A 146 15.33 2.28 -14.38
C SER A 146 14.05 2.63 -13.65
N LEU A 147 12.96 1.88 -13.89
CA LEU A 147 11.70 2.10 -13.20
C LEU A 147 11.87 1.95 -11.67
N LEU A 148 12.64 0.96 -11.20
CA LEU A 148 12.90 0.81 -9.78
C LEU A 148 13.60 2.05 -9.18
N HIS A 149 14.55 2.63 -9.92
CA HIS A 149 15.23 3.87 -9.53
C HIS A 149 14.27 5.06 -9.49
N ASP A 150 13.47 5.25 -10.53
CA ASP A 150 12.50 6.34 -10.63
C ASP A 150 11.46 6.25 -9.49
N LEU A 151 10.89 5.06 -9.26
CA LEU A 151 9.95 4.84 -8.16
C LEU A 151 10.57 5.04 -6.78
N HIS A 152 11.83 4.61 -6.59
CA HIS A 152 12.56 4.85 -5.35
C HIS A 152 12.80 6.34 -5.11
N GLU A 153 13.10 7.11 -6.16
CA GLU A 153 13.20 8.58 -6.07
C GLU A 153 11.86 9.21 -5.71
N THR A 154 10.76 8.84 -6.38
CA THR A 154 9.41 9.33 -6.06
C THR A 154 9.08 9.07 -4.58
N LEU A 155 9.33 7.85 -4.08
CA LEU A 155 9.03 7.47 -2.69
C LEU A 155 9.75 8.36 -1.65
N LEU A 156 10.94 8.86 -1.94
CA LEU A 156 11.77 9.63 -1.00
C LEU A 156 11.83 11.13 -1.30
N THR A 157 11.21 11.59 -2.39
CA THR A 157 11.20 13.01 -2.77
C THR A 157 10.47 13.87 -1.74
N ASP A 158 11.06 15.01 -1.37
CA ASP A 158 10.51 15.95 -0.38
C ASP A 158 10.22 15.34 1.02
N VAL A 159 10.69 14.11 1.29
CA VAL A 159 10.72 13.53 2.62
C VAL A 159 11.86 14.19 3.41
N PRO A 160 11.63 14.73 4.61
CA PRO A 160 12.68 15.44 5.34
C PRO A 160 13.89 14.57 5.68
N ASP A 161 15.09 15.16 5.55
CA ASP A 161 16.39 14.50 5.77
C ASP A 161 16.51 13.73 7.10
N ASP A 162 15.75 14.10 8.14
CA ASP A 162 15.76 13.41 9.43
C ASP A 162 15.01 12.07 9.44
N ARG A 163 14.35 11.72 8.33
CA ARG A 163 13.68 10.44 8.10
C ARG A 163 14.30 9.59 6.99
N VAL A 164 15.19 10.19 6.19
CA VAL A 164 15.89 9.47 5.11
C VAL A 164 17.23 9.01 5.66
N ASP A 165 17.34 7.72 5.95
CA ASP A 165 18.58 7.13 6.49
C ASP A 165 19.52 6.67 5.36
N THR A 166 19.63 7.48 4.29
CA THR A 166 20.44 7.21 3.10
C THR A 166 20.94 8.47 2.42
N ASP A 167 22.18 8.41 1.89
CA ASP A 167 22.77 9.48 1.06
C ASP A 167 22.48 9.28 -0.45
N THR A 168 21.82 8.18 -0.83
CA THR A 168 21.50 7.83 -2.22
C THR A 168 19.99 7.69 -2.40
N ILE A 169 19.41 8.56 -3.22
CA ILE A 169 18.01 8.56 -3.67
C ILE A 169 18.01 8.28 -5.17
N GLY A 170 17.07 7.48 -5.65
CA GLY A 170 17.06 7.02 -7.05
C GLY A 170 18.24 6.13 -7.45
N ASP A 171 19.09 5.70 -6.52
CA ASP A 171 20.30 4.92 -6.81
C ASP A 171 20.49 3.81 -5.76
N TYR A 172 21.15 2.71 -6.16
CA TYR A 172 21.50 1.65 -5.21
C TYR A 172 22.41 2.16 -4.10
N LYS A 173 22.33 1.49 -2.95
CA LYS A 173 23.10 1.83 -1.75
C LYS A 173 24.59 1.90 -2.04
N ALA A 174 25.22 3.00 -1.65
CA ALA A 174 26.68 3.16 -1.73
C ALA A 174 27.42 2.49 -0.56
N ILE A 175 26.72 2.25 0.55
CA ILE A 175 27.25 1.64 1.78
C ILE A 175 26.39 0.45 2.22
N PRO A 176 26.96 -0.52 2.96
CA PRO A 176 26.17 -1.61 3.52
C PRO A 176 25.10 -1.13 4.51
N ASN A 177 23.88 -1.64 4.36
CA ASN A 177 22.73 -1.42 5.26
C ASN A 177 22.47 -2.67 6.12
N HIS A 178 21.52 -2.60 7.04
CA HIS A 178 21.23 -3.66 8.00
C HIS A 178 19.72 -3.79 8.25
N LEU A 179 19.24 -5.04 8.38
CA LEU A 179 17.90 -5.33 8.92
C LEU A 179 18.09 -6.01 10.27
N GLY A 180 18.10 -5.23 11.34
CA GLY A 180 18.50 -5.73 12.65
C GLY A 180 19.91 -6.34 12.63
N ASP A 181 20.03 -7.63 12.95
CA ASP A 181 21.31 -8.36 12.92
C ASP A 181 21.65 -8.92 11.52
N PHE A 182 20.71 -8.90 10.58
CA PHE A 182 20.93 -9.36 9.21
C PHE A 182 21.72 -8.33 8.40
N LEU A 183 22.71 -8.80 7.65
CA LEU A 183 23.50 -7.99 6.72
C LEU A 183 23.19 -8.47 5.29
N PRO A 184 22.37 -7.70 4.52
CA PRO A 184 22.10 -7.98 3.11
C PRO A 184 23.36 -7.91 2.23
N PRO A 185 23.27 -8.27 0.93
CA PRO A 185 24.35 -8.09 -0.04
C PRO A 185 25.02 -6.72 0.05
N VAL A 186 26.34 -6.73 0.00
CA VAL A 186 27.14 -5.48 0.00
C VAL A 186 26.96 -4.72 -1.32
N PRO A 187 27.19 -3.39 -1.36
CA PRO A 187 26.98 -2.56 -2.54
C PRO A 187 27.50 -3.14 -3.87
N GLY A 188 28.72 -3.71 -3.85
CA GLY A 188 29.35 -4.27 -5.05
C GLY A 188 28.69 -5.52 -5.64
N GLU A 189 27.75 -6.15 -4.92
CA GLU A 189 27.01 -7.34 -5.40
C GLU A 189 25.58 -6.99 -5.86
N VAL A 190 25.07 -5.80 -5.50
CA VAL A 190 23.66 -5.43 -5.71
C VAL A 190 23.28 -5.44 -7.19
N ASP A 191 24.10 -4.80 -8.03
CA ASP A 191 23.84 -4.64 -9.46
C ASP A 191 23.57 -5.98 -10.16
N GLY A 192 24.48 -6.95 -10.00
CA GLY A 192 24.32 -8.28 -10.62
C GLY A 192 23.16 -9.09 -10.04
N LEU A 193 22.82 -8.92 -8.76
CA LEU A 193 21.68 -9.60 -8.13
C LEU A 193 20.35 -9.01 -8.61
N MET A 194 20.28 -7.70 -8.76
CA MET A 194 19.09 -7.00 -9.28
C MET A 194 18.87 -7.26 -10.76
N ASP A 195 19.93 -7.30 -11.57
CA ASP A 195 19.85 -7.68 -12.98
C ASP A 195 19.30 -9.12 -13.15
N ALA A 196 19.77 -10.05 -12.31
CA ALA A 196 19.24 -11.41 -12.28
C ALA A 196 17.77 -11.47 -11.85
N LEU A 197 17.36 -10.68 -10.85
CA LEU A 197 15.98 -10.62 -10.38
C LEU A 197 15.02 -10.03 -11.42
N VAL A 198 15.40 -8.92 -12.06
CA VAL A 198 14.57 -8.30 -13.11
C VAL A 198 14.52 -9.22 -14.34
N THR A 199 15.61 -9.92 -14.67
CA THR A 199 15.61 -10.94 -15.73
C THR A 199 14.66 -12.10 -15.40
N TYR A 200 14.61 -12.55 -14.14
CA TYR A 200 13.66 -13.58 -13.71
C TYR A 200 12.21 -13.17 -13.96
N TYR A 201 11.86 -11.95 -13.56
CA TYR A 201 10.52 -11.39 -13.82
C TYR A 201 10.21 -11.32 -15.32
N ARG A 202 11.08 -10.69 -16.13
CA ARG A 202 10.87 -10.49 -17.58
C ARG A 202 10.74 -11.79 -18.37
N THR A 203 11.44 -12.84 -17.95
CA THR A 203 11.45 -14.12 -18.68
C THR A 203 10.26 -15.01 -18.35
N GLY A 204 9.38 -14.59 -17.42
CA GLY A 204 8.19 -15.31 -17.00
C GLY A 204 8.58 -16.58 -16.25
N GLY A 205 8.71 -16.48 -14.93
CA GLY A 205 9.21 -17.53 -14.03
C GLY A 205 8.62 -18.93 -14.26
N SER A 206 9.22 -19.93 -13.61
CA SER A 206 8.86 -21.34 -13.87
C SER A 206 7.59 -21.80 -13.17
N TYR A 207 6.93 -20.94 -12.39
CA TYR A 207 5.80 -21.31 -11.54
C TYR A 207 4.52 -20.57 -11.93
N HIS A 208 3.45 -20.79 -11.17
CA HIS A 208 2.26 -19.95 -11.30
C HIS A 208 2.62 -18.51 -10.90
N THR A 209 2.07 -17.51 -11.59
CA THR A 209 2.39 -16.08 -11.39
C THR A 209 2.41 -15.63 -9.93
N LEU A 210 1.40 -16.02 -9.12
CA LEU A 210 1.39 -15.68 -7.69
C LEU A 210 2.56 -16.27 -6.88
N VAL A 211 3.07 -17.43 -7.28
CA VAL A 211 4.28 -18.01 -6.69
C VAL A 211 5.50 -17.19 -7.11
N ASP A 212 5.59 -16.82 -8.38
CA ASP A 212 6.71 -16.01 -8.88
C ASP A 212 6.76 -14.63 -8.22
N ILE A 213 5.62 -13.98 -8.00
CA ILE A 213 5.54 -12.71 -7.28
C ILE A 213 6.00 -12.89 -5.81
N ALA A 214 5.61 -13.98 -5.15
CA ALA A 214 6.06 -14.27 -3.79
C ALA A 214 7.58 -14.49 -3.73
N LEU A 215 8.14 -15.20 -4.70
CA LEU A 215 9.59 -15.43 -4.83
C LEU A 215 10.33 -14.11 -5.10
N PHE A 216 9.82 -13.31 -6.03
CA PHE A 216 10.38 -12.00 -6.39
C PHE A 216 10.42 -11.08 -5.17
N HIS A 217 9.31 -10.96 -4.45
CA HIS A 217 9.21 -10.10 -3.27
C HIS A 217 10.23 -10.50 -2.19
N TYR A 218 10.33 -11.80 -1.87
CA TYR A 218 11.36 -12.29 -0.95
C TYR A 218 12.78 -11.94 -1.43
N GLN A 219 13.07 -12.14 -2.72
CA GLN A 219 14.39 -11.92 -3.27
C GLN A 219 14.76 -10.43 -3.23
N PHE A 220 13.83 -9.55 -3.60
CA PHE A 220 13.99 -8.10 -3.53
C PHE A 220 14.30 -7.64 -2.10
N GLU A 221 13.48 -8.04 -1.12
CA GLU A 221 13.66 -7.71 0.29
C GLU A 221 14.99 -8.25 0.86
N THR A 222 15.44 -9.39 0.35
CA THR A 222 16.70 -10.02 0.77
C THR A 222 17.93 -9.36 0.14
N ILE A 223 17.84 -8.90 -1.11
CA ILE A 223 18.90 -8.10 -1.75
C ILE A 223 19.00 -6.74 -1.05
N HIS A 224 17.85 -6.15 -0.70
CA HIS A 224 17.72 -4.87 -0.03
C HIS A 224 18.59 -3.78 -0.70
N PRO A 225 18.31 -3.50 -1.99
CA PRO A 225 19.24 -2.79 -2.89
C PRO A 225 19.47 -1.31 -2.55
N TYR A 226 18.52 -0.65 -1.89
CA TYR A 226 18.56 0.78 -1.58
C TYR A 226 18.97 1.06 -0.14
N GLY A 227 19.39 2.27 0.17
CA GLY A 227 19.76 2.65 1.53
C GLY A 227 18.57 2.72 2.50
N ASP A 228 17.42 3.17 1.99
CA ASP A 228 16.11 3.22 2.67
C ASP A 228 15.00 2.87 1.65
N GLY A 229 13.74 2.78 2.07
CA GLY A 229 12.58 2.67 1.17
C GLY A 229 12.34 1.28 0.58
N ASN A 230 13.23 0.31 0.83
CA ASN A 230 13.15 -1.04 0.27
C ASN A 230 11.80 -1.70 0.55
N GLY A 231 11.33 -1.74 1.81
CA GLY A 231 10.06 -2.38 2.14
C GLY A 231 8.86 -1.78 1.40
N ARG A 232 8.81 -0.44 1.32
CA ARG A 232 7.75 0.30 0.61
C ARG A 232 7.76 -0.04 -0.87
N LEU A 233 8.92 0.04 -1.52
CA LEU A 233 9.08 -0.30 -2.91
C LEU A 233 8.78 -1.79 -3.17
N GLY A 234 9.27 -2.69 -2.33
CA GLY A 234 9.04 -4.13 -2.44
C GLY A 234 7.57 -4.52 -2.39
N ARG A 235 6.77 -3.83 -1.57
CA ARG A 235 5.31 -4.02 -1.50
C ARG A 235 4.58 -3.39 -2.69
N LEU A 236 5.01 -2.19 -3.11
CA LEU A 236 4.49 -1.55 -4.32
C LEU A 236 4.67 -2.45 -5.56
N LEU A 237 5.83 -3.11 -5.68
CA LEU A 237 6.13 -4.04 -6.77
C LEU A 237 5.23 -5.27 -6.79
N ILE A 238 4.58 -5.65 -5.68
CA ILE A 238 3.58 -6.73 -5.68
C ILE A 238 2.38 -6.28 -6.52
N THR A 239 1.87 -5.08 -6.25
CA THR A 239 0.72 -4.51 -6.95
C THR A 239 1.00 -4.32 -8.44
N LEU A 240 2.19 -3.79 -8.78
CA LEU A 240 2.60 -3.62 -10.17
C LEU A 240 2.72 -4.96 -10.92
N GLN A 241 3.28 -6.01 -10.30
CA GLN A 241 3.36 -7.33 -10.95
C GLN A 241 1.97 -7.99 -11.11
N LEU A 242 1.06 -7.80 -10.16
CA LEU A 242 -0.32 -8.29 -10.29
C LEU A 242 -1.06 -7.60 -11.44
N TYR A 243 -0.85 -6.30 -11.61
CA TYR A 243 -1.39 -5.52 -12.71
C TYR A 243 -0.79 -5.95 -14.06
N ASP A 244 0.54 -5.95 -14.17
CA ASP A 244 1.28 -6.31 -15.39
C ASP A 244 0.96 -7.73 -15.87
N SER A 245 0.80 -8.68 -14.94
CA SER A 245 0.43 -10.05 -15.28
C SER A 245 -1.02 -10.22 -15.77
N GLY A 246 -1.85 -9.19 -15.68
CA GLY A 246 -3.27 -9.23 -16.01
C GLY A 246 -4.13 -9.99 -15.00
N LEU A 247 -3.59 -10.33 -13.82
CA LEU A 247 -4.39 -10.89 -12.72
C LEU A 247 -5.35 -9.85 -12.13
N LEU A 248 -4.97 -8.57 -12.20
CA LEU A 248 -5.81 -7.43 -11.85
C LEU A 248 -5.83 -6.42 -12.99
N GLU A 249 -7.02 -5.95 -13.34
CA GLU A 249 -7.21 -4.90 -14.38
C GLU A 249 -7.05 -3.48 -13.81
N ARG A 250 -6.97 -3.37 -12.47
CA ARG A 250 -6.70 -2.13 -11.73
C ARG A 250 -5.79 -2.44 -10.53
N PRO A 251 -4.92 -1.53 -10.08
CA PRO A 251 -3.95 -1.72 -8.98
C PRO A 251 -4.61 -1.68 -7.58
N ASN A 252 -5.68 -2.44 -7.35
CA ASN A 252 -6.58 -2.26 -6.20
C ASN A 252 -6.45 -3.34 -5.12
N LEU A 253 -5.33 -4.08 -5.11
CA LEU A 253 -5.02 -5.04 -4.06
C LEU A 253 -3.78 -4.59 -3.31
N TYR A 254 -3.90 -4.57 -1.99
CA TYR A 254 -2.93 -3.95 -1.09
C TYR A 254 -2.59 -4.94 0.03
N LEU A 255 -1.35 -5.43 0.07
CA LEU A 255 -0.93 -6.49 1.00
C LEU A 255 -0.38 -5.96 2.32
N SER A 256 -0.07 -4.67 2.44
CA SER A 256 0.55 -4.14 3.67
C SER A 256 -0.35 -4.33 4.88
N GLU A 257 -1.67 -4.19 4.72
CA GLU A 257 -2.65 -4.45 5.80
C GLU A 257 -2.52 -5.89 6.35
N TYR A 258 -2.36 -6.90 5.48
CA TYR A 258 -2.13 -8.28 5.91
C TYR A 258 -0.75 -8.48 6.54
N PHE A 259 0.30 -7.91 5.95
CA PHE A 259 1.67 -8.03 6.49
C PHE A 259 1.85 -7.32 7.82
N ASN A 260 1.25 -6.14 8.01
CA ASN A 260 1.34 -5.39 9.26
C ASN A 260 0.68 -6.15 10.41
N ARG A 261 -0.53 -6.69 10.19
CA ARG A 261 -1.23 -7.56 11.15
C ARG A 261 -0.44 -8.83 11.49
N ASN A 262 0.28 -9.35 10.52
CA ASN A 262 1.08 -10.56 10.64
C ASN A 262 2.58 -10.25 10.65
N LYS A 263 3.01 -9.11 11.21
CA LYS A 263 4.39 -8.61 11.10
C LYS A 263 5.43 -9.63 11.58
N ALA A 264 5.17 -10.26 12.72
CA ALA A 264 6.05 -11.32 13.24
C ALA A 264 6.10 -12.54 12.30
N PRO A 265 4.97 -13.17 11.91
CA PRO A 265 4.96 -14.22 10.88
C PRO A 265 5.63 -13.83 9.55
N TYR A 266 5.43 -12.60 9.07
CA TYR A 266 6.03 -12.10 7.83
C TYR A 266 7.56 -12.12 7.91
N VAL A 267 8.13 -11.51 8.96
CA VAL A 267 9.58 -11.49 9.19
C VAL A 267 10.11 -12.91 9.44
N ASP A 268 9.45 -13.68 10.31
CA ASP A 268 9.87 -15.05 10.66
C ASP A 268 9.91 -15.97 9.43
N ARG A 269 8.96 -15.82 8.48
CA ARG A 269 8.92 -16.62 7.25
C ARG A 269 10.02 -16.23 6.28
N MET A 270 10.32 -14.95 6.11
CA MET A 270 11.47 -14.53 5.29
C MET A 270 12.80 -15.03 5.89
N ASP A 271 12.96 -14.93 7.21
CA ASP A 271 14.16 -15.43 7.88
C ASP A 271 14.26 -16.96 7.83
N ALA A 272 13.13 -17.66 7.83
CA ALA A 272 13.08 -19.10 7.60
C ALA A 272 13.58 -19.50 6.21
N VAL A 273 13.24 -18.74 5.18
CA VAL A 273 13.79 -18.97 3.84
C VAL A 273 15.31 -18.74 3.85
N ARG A 274 15.79 -17.61 4.38
CA ARG A 274 17.24 -17.30 4.44
C ARG A 274 18.05 -18.32 5.22
N SER A 275 17.51 -18.86 6.31
CA SER A 275 18.24 -19.75 7.22
C SER A 275 18.17 -21.22 6.81
N ARG A 276 17.06 -21.68 6.23
CA ARG A 276 16.83 -23.11 5.98
C ARG A 276 16.06 -23.43 4.69
N GLY A 277 15.76 -22.43 3.85
CA GLY A 277 15.09 -22.62 2.57
C GLY A 277 13.62 -23.03 2.67
N ASP A 278 12.91 -22.52 3.69
CA ASP A 278 11.50 -22.80 3.99
C ASP A 278 10.52 -22.08 3.01
N TRP A 279 10.71 -22.30 1.71
CA TRP A 279 10.00 -21.63 0.64
C TRP A 279 8.49 -21.89 0.67
N GLU A 280 8.09 -23.14 0.89
CA GLU A 280 6.68 -23.55 0.84
C GLU A 280 5.85 -22.82 1.91
N ALA A 281 6.41 -22.64 3.11
CA ALA A 281 5.77 -21.88 4.17
C ALA A 281 5.68 -20.39 3.80
N TRP A 282 6.74 -19.79 3.25
CA TRP A 282 6.71 -18.40 2.80
C TRP A 282 5.64 -18.19 1.71
N ILE A 283 5.66 -19.01 0.66
CA ILE A 283 4.73 -18.90 -0.47
C ILE A 283 3.28 -19.11 0.00
N SER A 284 3.02 -20.09 0.87
CA SER A 284 1.67 -20.31 1.42
C SER A 284 1.19 -19.12 2.26
N PHE A 285 2.07 -18.48 3.03
CA PHE A 285 1.73 -17.27 3.78
C PHE A 285 1.39 -16.10 2.85
N PHE A 286 2.17 -15.92 1.80
CA PHE A 286 1.98 -14.86 0.81
C PHE A 286 0.67 -15.05 0.04
N VAL A 287 0.44 -16.23 -0.54
CA VAL A 287 -0.77 -16.53 -1.32
C VAL A 287 -2.02 -16.47 -0.45
N LYS A 288 -1.93 -16.86 0.83
CA LYS A 288 -3.03 -16.65 1.79
C LYS A 288 -3.33 -15.16 2.00
N GLY A 289 -2.31 -14.32 2.13
CA GLY A 289 -2.47 -12.88 2.21
C GLY A 289 -3.18 -12.30 0.99
N VAL A 290 -2.77 -12.73 -0.21
CA VAL A 290 -3.43 -12.35 -1.47
C VAL A 290 -4.91 -12.74 -1.46
N ALA A 291 -5.24 -13.98 -1.10
CA ALA A 291 -6.62 -14.45 -1.08
C ALA A 291 -7.50 -13.65 -0.11
N GLN A 292 -7.02 -13.43 1.11
CA GLN A 292 -7.76 -12.71 2.15
C GLN A 292 -7.95 -11.24 1.79
N GLN A 293 -6.89 -10.56 1.32
CA GLN A 293 -7.01 -9.16 0.91
C GLN A 293 -7.91 -9.00 -0.32
N ALA A 294 -7.90 -9.95 -1.26
CA ALA A 294 -8.78 -9.90 -2.42
C ALA A 294 -10.25 -10.08 -2.03
N GLU A 295 -10.55 -11.01 -1.12
CA GLU A 295 -11.89 -11.19 -0.55
C GLU A 295 -12.38 -9.95 0.20
N GLU A 296 -11.52 -9.37 1.05
CA GLU A 296 -11.81 -8.15 1.80
C GLU A 296 -12.08 -6.96 0.87
N SER A 297 -11.25 -6.75 -0.15
CA SER A 297 -11.44 -5.70 -1.14
C SER A 297 -12.74 -5.87 -1.91
N VAL A 298 -13.08 -7.09 -2.37
CA VAL A 298 -14.38 -7.37 -3.02
C VAL A 298 -15.53 -7.01 -2.10
N THR A 299 -15.46 -7.43 -0.84
CA THR A 299 -16.52 -7.18 0.16
C THR A 299 -16.70 -5.69 0.43
N ARG A 300 -15.60 -4.95 0.59
CA ARG A 300 -15.61 -3.48 0.78
C ARG A 300 -16.20 -2.77 -0.43
N THR A 301 -15.74 -3.11 -1.62
CA THR A 301 -16.20 -2.49 -2.87
C THR A 301 -17.69 -2.71 -3.13
N VAL A 302 -18.20 -3.93 -2.88
CA VAL A 302 -19.65 -4.20 -2.98
C VAL A 302 -20.44 -3.43 -1.92
N ALA A 303 -19.97 -3.41 -0.66
CA ALA A 303 -20.65 -2.68 0.41
C ALA A 303 -20.73 -1.16 0.15
N LEU A 304 -19.67 -0.57 -0.43
CA LEU A 304 -19.66 0.85 -0.82
C LEU A 304 -20.67 1.15 -1.92
N ASP A 305 -20.79 0.29 -2.94
CA ASP A 305 -21.80 0.46 -4.00
C ASP A 305 -23.23 0.28 -3.49
N GLU A 306 -23.47 -0.67 -2.58
CA GLU A 306 -24.76 -0.84 -1.92
C GLU A 306 -25.13 0.39 -1.07
N LEU A 307 -24.19 0.94 -0.29
CA LEU A 307 -24.39 2.16 0.49
C LEU A 307 -24.65 3.38 -0.42
N ARG A 308 -23.93 3.48 -1.55
CA ARG A 308 -24.17 4.55 -2.53
C ARG A 308 -25.59 4.50 -3.06
N ARG A 309 -26.08 3.32 -3.44
CA ARG A 309 -27.45 3.12 -3.92
C ARG A 309 -28.48 3.47 -2.85
N SER A 310 -28.26 3.10 -1.59
CA SER A 310 -29.20 3.47 -0.53
C SER A 310 -29.23 4.99 -0.32
N TYR A 311 -28.08 5.68 -0.40
CA TYR A 311 -28.04 7.14 -0.34
C TYR A 311 -28.74 7.80 -1.53
N GLU A 312 -28.61 7.24 -2.73
CA GLU A 312 -29.34 7.72 -3.92
C GLU A 312 -30.85 7.52 -3.79
N GLU A 313 -31.32 6.43 -3.17
CA GLU A 313 -32.73 6.18 -2.92
C GLU A 313 -33.31 7.10 -1.83
N GLU A 314 -32.58 7.30 -0.74
CA GLU A 314 -33.04 8.10 0.41
C GLU A 314 -32.90 9.60 0.18
N TYR A 315 -31.74 10.03 -0.33
CA TYR A 315 -31.41 11.44 -0.48
C TYR A 315 -31.58 11.95 -1.90
N GLY A 316 -31.57 11.08 -2.92
CA GLY A 316 -31.66 11.48 -4.32
C GLY A 316 -33.00 12.10 -4.71
N GLY A 317 -32.99 12.90 -5.79
CA GLY A 317 -34.19 13.57 -6.33
C GLY A 317 -34.70 14.76 -5.51
N VAL A 318 -34.14 15.01 -4.32
CA VAL A 318 -34.52 16.10 -3.43
C VAL A 318 -33.47 17.22 -3.48
N GLN A 319 -33.91 18.46 -3.69
CA GLN A 319 -33.01 19.60 -3.94
C GLN A 319 -32.56 20.36 -2.67
N TYR A 320 -32.83 19.82 -1.48
CA TYR A 320 -32.37 20.45 -0.23
C TYR A 320 -30.86 20.26 -0.05
N ALA A 321 -30.22 21.21 0.64
CA ALA A 321 -28.78 21.20 0.86
C ALA A 321 -28.28 19.92 1.56
N LYS A 322 -29.04 19.37 2.53
CA LYS A 322 -28.67 18.11 3.21
C LYS A 322 -28.62 16.91 2.26
N ASN A 323 -29.61 16.82 1.37
CA ASN A 323 -29.74 15.73 0.41
C ASN A 323 -28.60 15.76 -0.60
N ARG A 324 -28.33 16.96 -1.14
CA ARG A 324 -27.19 17.18 -2.03
C ARG A 324 -25.85 16.88 -1.34
N LEU A 325 -25.71 17.26 -0.07
CA LEU A 325 -24.51 16.94 0.72
C LEU A 325 -24.35 15.42 0.87
N ALA A 326 -25.37 14.71 1.34
CA ALA A 326 -25.32 13.26 1.53
C ALA A 326 -24.90 12.51 0.26
N CYS A 327 -25.52 12.81 -0.89
CA CYS A 327 -25.11 12.20 -2.17
C CYS A 327 -23.67 12.54 -2.57
N SER A 328 -23.18 13.75 -2.25
CA SER A 328 -21.80 14.16 -2.58
C SER A 328 -20.73 13.49 -1.72
N LEU A 329 -21.08 12.83 -0.61
CA LEU A 329 -20.10 12.21 0.30
C LEU A 329 -19.32 11.06 -0.35
N PHE A 330 -19.86 10.41 -1.38
CA PHE A 330 -19.09 9.40 -2.13
C PHE A 330 -17.99 10.00 -2.99
N GLU A 331 -18.10 11.28 -3.36
CA GLU A 331 -17.08 12.02 -4.11
C GLU A 331 -16.15 12.82 -3.20
N GLN A 332 -16.57 13.07 -1.95
CA GLN A 332 -15.80 13.78 -0.94
C GLN A 332 -16.28 13.33 0.46
N PRO A 333 -15.76 12.22 0.98
CA PRO A 333 -16.22 11.62 2.24
C PRO A 333 -15.75 12.40 3.46
N TYR A 334 -14.75 13.27 3.31
CA TYR A 334 -14.24 14.14 4.37
C TYR A 334 -14.50 15.62 4.03
N VAL A 335 -15.19 16.35 4.92
CA VAL A 335 -15.72 17.68 4.63
C VAL A 335 -15.57 18.67 5.79
N THR A 336 -15.42 19.95 5.44
CA THR A 336 -15.61 21.10 6.34
C THR A 336 -16.79 21.94 5.90
N THR A 337 -17.32 22.80 6.79
CA THR A 337 -18.36 23.77 6.42
C THR A 337 -17.94 24.66 5.24
N LYS A 338 -16.64 24.97 5.09
CA LYS A 338 -16.09 25.76 3.96
C LYS A 338 -16.18 24.96 2.65
N THR A 339 -15.73 23.70 2.65
CA THR A 339 -15.77 22.83 1.46
C THR A 339 -17.20 22.57 0.98
N VAL A 340 -18.14 22.28 1.90
CA VAL A 340 -19.55 22.07 1.58
C VAL A 340 -20.19 23.32 0.97
N ALA A 341 -19.96 24.49 1.58
CA ALA A 341 -20.50 25.75 1.07
C ALA A 341 -20.05 26.04 -0.37
N LYS A 342 -18.75 25.81 -0.66
CA LYS A 342 -18.17 26.00 -1.99
C LYS A 342 -18.69 24.98 -2.99
N ARG A 343 -18.65 23.67 -2.66
CA ARG A 343 -19.06 22.58 -3.56
C ARG A 343 -20.53 22.66 -3.93
N LEU A 344 -21.38 22.99 -2.97
CA LEU A 344 -22.83 23.05 -3.20
C LEU A 344 -23.32 24.42 -3.71
N ASP A 345 -22.43 25.42 -3.77
CA ASP A 345 -22.73 26.83 -4.07
C ASP A 345 -23.83 27.39 -3.16
N ILE A 346 -23.59 27.34 -1.85
CA ILE A 346 -24.54 27.77 -0.82
C ILE A 346 -23.86 28.59 0.28
N GLU A 347 -24.67 29.38 0.99
CA GLU A 347 -24.22 30.12 2.17
C GLU A 347 -23.67 29.20 3.26
N ARG A 348 -22.58 29.63 3.94
CA ARG A 348 -21.95 28.85 5.03
C ARG A 348 -22.93 28.47 6.14
N SER A 349 -23.90 29.33 6.44
CA SER A 349 -24.94 29.05 7.45
C SER A 349 -25.92 27.95 7.02
N THR A 350 -26.13 27.77 5.71
CA THR A 350 -26.93 26.67 5.15
C THR A 350 -26.12 25.39 5.10
N ALA A 351 -24.83 25.47 4.74
CA ALA A 351 -23.90 24.34 4.83
C ALA A 351 -23.79 23.80 6.27
N TYR A 352 -23.64 24.68 7.26
CA TYR A 352 -23.60 24.30 8.67
C TYR A 352 -24.86 23.53 9.09
N ARG A 353 -26.06 24.05 8.75
CA ARG A 353 -27.33 23.37 9.07
C ARG A 353 -27.47 22.01 8.39
N ALA A 354 -26.98 21.87 7.16
CA ALA A 354 -26.98 20.60 6.45
C ALA A 354 -26.06 19.58 7.13
N ILE A 355 -24.86 20.00 7.54
CA ILE A 355 -23.91 19.16 8.29
C ILE A 355 -24.53 18.74 9.64
N ASP A 356 -25.03 19.69 10.42
CA ASP A 356 -25.66 19.47 11.74
C ASP A 356 -26.82 18.45 11.65
N THR A 357 -27.63 18.54 10.58
CA THR A 357 -28.71 17.57 10.35
C THR A 357 -28.18 16.17 10.02
N LEU A 358 -27.14 16.06 9.17
CA LEU A 358 -26.55 14.76 8.81
C LEU A 358 -25.75 14.16 9.96
N GLU A 359 -25.19 14.98 10.84
CA GLU A 359 -24.56 14.55 12.10
C GLU A 359 -25.62 13.97 13.06
N ASP A 360 -26.75 14.66 13.24
CA ASP A 360 -27.90 14.16 14.02
C ASP A 360 -28.49 12.85 13.46
N GLU A 361 -28.50 12.70 12.13
CA GLU A 361 -28.93 11.48 11.43
C GLU A 361 -27.88 10.35 11.49
N GLY A 362 -26.65 10.64 11.93
CA GLY A 362 -25.55 9.68 12.05
C GLY A 362 -24.79 9.39 10.75
N VAL A 363 -25.05 10.15 9.69
CA VAL A 363 -24.35 10.08 8.39
C VAL A 363 -22.96 10.70 8.46
N LEU A 364 -22.83 11.82 9.18
CA LEU A 364 -21.56 12.49 9.45
C LEU A 364 -21.16 12.32 10.90
N GLU A 365 -19.85 12.33 11.16
CA GLU A 365 -19.31 12.47 12.51
C GLU A 365 -18.16 13.49 12.55
N GLU A 366 -18.13 14.29 13.61
CA GLU A 366 -17.07 15.27 13.87
C GLU A 366 -15.82 14.58 14.43
N VAL A 367 -14.64 14.90 13.87
CA VAL A 367 -13.40 14.15 14.17
C VAL A 367 -12.28 14.98 14.80
N THR A 368 -12.40 16.32 14.84
CA THR A 368 -11.35 17.19 15.38
C THR A 368 -11.45 17.40 16.89
N GLY A 369 -12.66 17.28 17.47
CA GLY A 369 -12.93 17.63 18.86
C GLY A 369 -12.75 19.13 19.17
N LYS A 370 -12.69 19.99 18.15
CA LYS A 370 -12.41 21.43 18.29
C LYS A 370 -13.70 22.27 18.35
N ASP A 371 -13.61 23.44 18.98
CA ASP A 371 -14.69 24.44 19.01
C ASP A 371 -14.85 25.21 17.68
N ARG A 372 -13.80 25.22 16.84
CA ARG A 372 -13.72 25.95 15.57
C ARG A 372 -12.97 25.12 14.52
N ASN A 373 -13.24 25.40 13.25
CA ASN A 373 -12.64 24.68 12.11
C ASN A 373 -12.85 23.16 12.22
N LYS A 374 -14.08 22.77 12.58
CA LYS A 374 -14.49 21.38 12.67
C LYS A 374 -14.43 20.71 11.30
N GLU A 375 -13.94 19.49 11.31
CA GLU A 375 -13.95 18.59 10.18
C GLU A 375 -14.87 17.41 10.49
N TYR A 376 -15.54 16.92 9.45
CA TYR A 376 -16.53 15.86 9.55
C TYR A 376 -16.22 14.80 8.51
N ARG A 377 -16.42 13.54 8.87
CA ARG A 377 -16.27 12.41 7.96
C ARG A 377 -17.58 11.65 7.79
N ALA A 378 -17.77 11.07 6.60
CA ALA A 378 -18.90 10.21 6.26
C ALA A 378 -18.78 8.88 7.01
N LYS A 379 -19.46 8.78 8.15
CA LYS A 379 -19.27 7.71 9.13
C LYS A 379 -19.41 6.33 8.50
N GLU A 380 -20.51 6.07 7.80
CA GLU A 380 -20.79 4.75 7.22
C GLU A 380 -19.79 4.37 6.10
N ILE A 381 -19.29 5.36 5.34
CA ILE A 381 -18.26 5.13 4.31
C ILE A 381 -16.96 4.70 4.98
N PHE A 382 -16.51 5.44 6.01
CA PHE A 382 -15.29 5.10 6.74
C PHE A 382 -15.42 3.82 7.55
N GLU A 383 -16.59 3.49 8.09
CA GLU A 383 -16.85 2.19 8.72
C GLU A 383 -16.69 1.01 7.75
N ILE A 384 -16.90 1.21 6.44
CA ILE A 384 -16.64 0.21 5.42
C ILE A 384 -15.15 0.19 5.02
N LEU A 385 -14.54 1.35 4.78
CA LEU A 385 -13.12 1.46 4.39
C LEU A 385 -12.17 0.96 5.49
N GLU A 386 -12.45 1.33 6.73
CA GLU A 386 -11.67 1.00 7.93
C GLU A 386 -12.12 -0.33 8.56
N ARG A 387 -13.11 -1.01 7.97
CA ARG A 387 -13.65 -2.27 8.52
C ARG A 387 -12.51 -3.26 8.77
N PRO A 388 -12.32 -3.72 10.01
CA PRO A 388 -11.38 -4.81 10.28
C PRO A 388 -11.91 -6.09 9.62
N PRO A 389 -11.04 -7.00 9.17
CA PRO A 389 -11.44 -8.25 8.52
C PRO A 389 -12.44 -9.02 9.37
N GLN A 390 -13.39 -9.67 8.70
CA GLN A 390 -14.34 -10.55 9.36
C GLN A 390 -13.79 -11.97 9.57
N THR A 391 -12.58 -12.28 9.09
CA THR A 391 -12.01 -13.63 9.05
C THR A 391 -10.82 -13.79 10.02
N TYR A 392 -10.95 -14.79 10.91
CA TYR A 392 -9.87 -15.40 11.69
C TYR A 392 -9.89 -16.92 11.50
#